data_AF-A0A821GTN7-F1
#
_entry.id   AF-A0A821GTN7-F1
#
_cell.length_a   1.000
_cell.length_b   1.000
_cell.length_c   1.000
_cell.angle_alpha   90.00
_cell.angle_beta   90.00
_cell.angle_gamma   90.00
#
_symmetry.space_group_name_H-M   'P 1'
#
loop_
_entity.id
_entity.type
_entity.pdbx_description
1 polymer ?
#
loop_
_entity_poly.entity_id
_entity_poly.type
_entity_poly.pdbx_seq_one_letter_code
_entity_poly.pdbx_strand_id
1 'polypeptide(L)'
;SGELFTHGVDTYKIPSFSDVPIDFRVSLLSDSLNPRAIYSSKGIGEPPVLLSASAFFALKQACQAYREAQGLSDYFTLHSPATVARLRMACVDEFTRRACADEHETFQPRGSY
;
A
#
# COMPACT_ATOMS: atom_id res chain seq x y z
N SER A 1 11.13 7.32 -23.51
CA SER A 1 11.99 6.20 -23.95
C SER A 1 11.56 4.85 -23.39
N GLY A 2 10.65 4.75 -22.40
CA GLY A 2 10.21 3.43 -21.87
C GLY A 2 11.32 2.68 -21.13
N GLU A 3 12.40 3.38 -20.79
CA GLU A 3 13.57 2.82 -20.12
C GLU A 3 13.28 2.60 -18.64
N LEU A 4 13.76 1.48 -18.12
CA LEU A 4 13.71 1.17 -16.69
C LEU A 4 14.73 2.05 -15.96
N PHE A 5 14.33 2.76 -14.90
CA PHE A 5 15.26 3.57 -14.10
C PHE A 5 15.82 2.82 -12.88
N THR A 6 15.07 1.85 -12.35
CA THR A 6 15.42 1.13 -11.11
C THR A 6 16.21 -0.14 -11.43
N HIS A 7 17.50 0.00 -11.76
CA HIS A 7 18.36 -1.10 -12.20
C HIS A 7 19.01 -1.91 -11.06
N GLY A 8 18.91 -1.46 -9.81
CA GLY A 8 19.65 -2.05 -8.70
C GLY A 8 18.87 -2.12 -7.40
N VAL A 9 19.43 -2.81 -6.41
CA VAL A 9 18.87 -2.92 -5.04
C VAL A 9 18.86 -1.58 -4.30
N ASP A 10 19.68 -0.64 -4.77
CA ASP A 10 19.72 0.75 -4.32
C ASP A 10 18.50 1.55 -4.79
N THR A 11 17.87 1.16 -5.91
CA THR A 11 16.80 1.89 -6.58
C THR A 11 15.45 1.15 -6.59
N TYR A 12 15.45 -0.19 -6.55
CA TYR A 12 14.24 -1.01 -6.35
C TYR A 12 14.21 -1.58 -4.93
N LYS A 13 13.28 -1.07 -4.11
CA LYS A 13 13.19 -1.41 -2.68
C LYS A 13 12.23 -2.56 -2.44
N ILE A 14 12.78 -3.68 -1.99
CA ILE A 14 12.01 -4.79 -1.43
C ILE A 14 11.78 -4.56 0.08
N PRO A 15 10.73 -5.15 0.68
CA PRO A 15 10.54 -5.11 2.12
C PRO A 15 11.77 -5.66 2.88
N SER A 16 12.19 -4.92 3.90
CA SER A 16 13.26 -5.24 4.84
C SER A 16 12.70 -5.64 6.21
N PHE A 17 13.58 -5.95 7.16
CA PHE A 17 13.21 -6.34 8.53
C PHE A 17 12.37 -5.30 9.26
N SER A 18 12.51 -4.01 8.91
CA SER A 18 11.74 -2.92 9.54
C SER A 18 10.35 -2.72 8.95
N ASP A 19 10.02 -3.38 7.84
CA ASP A 19 8.73 -3.19 7.14
C ASP A 19 7.65 -4.19 7.60
N VAL A 20 8.03 -5.21 8.38
CA VAL A 20 7.09 -6.19 8.94
C VAL A 20 6.26 -5.57 10.07
N PRO A 21 4.96 -5.92 10.22
CA PRO A 21 4.17 -5.48 11.37
C PRO A 21 4.81 -5.87 12.70
N ILE A 22 4.80 -4.96 13.67
CA ILE A 22 5.34 -5.19 15.03
C ILE A 22 4.60 -6.35 15.73
N ASP A 23 3.28 -6.44 15.56
CA ASP A 23 2.46 -7.57 15.99
C ASP A 23 1.96 -8.31 14.75
N PHE A 24 2.54 -9.49 14.47
CA PHE A 24 2.20 -10.31 13.33
C PHE A 24 1.68 -11.68 13.78
N ARG A 25 0.36 -11.86 13.74
CA ARG A 25 -0.32 -13.08 14.18
C ARG A 25 -0.79 -13.91 13.01
N VAL A 26 -0.50 -15.21 13.07
CA VAL A 26 -0.94 -16.20 12.08
C VAL A 26 -1.58 -17.38 12.80
N SER A 27 -2.78 -17.77 12.36
CA SER A 27 -3.49 -18.93 12.86
C SER A 27 -3.99 -19.78 11.70
N LEU A 28 -3.84 -21.09 11.82
CA LEU A 28 -4.42 -22.04 10.88
C LEU A 28 -5.77 -22.54 11.43
N LEU A 29 -6.77 -22.63 10.56
CA LEU A 29 -8.09 -23.14 10.94
C LEU A 29 -7.99 -24.63 11.31
N SER A 30 -8.32 -24.97 12.56
CA SER A 30 -8.34 -26.36 13.04
C SER A 30 -9.50 -27.16 12.46
N ASP A 31 -9.36 -28.48 12.44
CA ASP A 31 -10.43 -29.44 12.10
C ASP A 31 -11.06 -29.23 10.69
N SER A 32 -10.32 -28.59 9.78
CA SER A 32 -10.75 -28.34 8.40
C SER A 32 -10.26 -29.45 7.45
N LEU A 33 -11.06 -30.50 7.28
CA LEU A 33 -10.80 -31.56 6.31
C LEU A 33 -10.85 -31.05 4.85
N ASN A 34 -9.95 -31.56 4.00
CA ASN A 34 -9.97 -31.32 2.55
C ASN A 34 -9.91 -32.64 1.78
N PRO A 35 -11.05 -33.31 1.53
CA PRO A 35 -11.05 -34.63 0.89
C PRO A 35 -10.53 -34.62 -0.57
N ARG A 36 -10.32 -33.44 -1.17
CA ARG A 36 -9.89 -33.29 -2.57
C ARG A 36 -8.38 -33.28 -2.74
N ALA A 37 -7.61 -33.16 -1.67
CA ALA A 37 -6.17 -33.03 -1.72
C ALA A 37 -5.46 -34.12 -0.91
N ILE A 38 -4.20 -34.36 -1.26
CA ILE A 38 -3.34 -35.35 -0.60
C ILE A 38 -3.26 -35.02 0.89
N TYR A 39 -3.55 -36.00 1.74
CA TYR A 39 -3.55 -35.87 3.20
C TYR A 39 -4.38 -34.68 3.74
N SER A 40 -5.47 -34.30 3.08
CA SER A 40 -6.26 -33.12 3.46
C SER A 40 -5.49 -31.78 3.47
N SER A 41 -4.41 -31.68 2.68
CA SER A 41 -3.63 -30.44 2.53
C SER A 41 -4.34 -29.37 1.71
N LYS A 42 -3.80 -28.14 1.66
CA LYS A 42 -4.24 -27.06 0.77
C LYS A 42 -3.00 -26.34 0.22
N GLY A 43 -3.01 -25.97 -1.05
CA GLY A 43 -1.98 -25.13 -1.64
C GLY A 43 -2.11 -23.69 -1.14
N ILE A 44 -1.07 -23.17 -0.48
CA ILE A 44 -1.07 -21.84 0.16
C ILE A 44 0.04 -20.91 -0.35
N GLY A 45 0.68 -21.23 -1.48
CA GLY A 45 1.78 -20.40 -2.00
C GLY A 45 1.32 -18.99 -2.41
N GLU A 46 0.32 -18.91 -3.28
CA GLU A 46 -0.22 -17.65 -3.81
C GLU A 46 -1.39 -17.06 -3.01
N PRO A 47 -2.35 -17.85 -2.47
CA PRO A 47 -3.56 -17.27 -1.84
C PRO A 47 -3.31 -16.20 -0.77
N PRO A 48 -2.30 -16.31 0.11
CA PRO A 48 -2.03 -15.29 1.12
C PRO A 48 -1.51 -13.96 0.56
N VAL A 49 -0.98 -13.92 -0.68
CA VAL A 49 -0.41 -12.69 -1.27
C VAL A 49 -1.45 -11.58 -1.32
N LEU A 50 -2.71 -11.90 -1.62
CA LEU A 50 -3.79 -10.91 -1.65
C LEU A 50 -4.09 -10.29 -0.27
N LEU A 51 -3.82 -11.01 0.83
CA LEU A 51 -4.03 -10.50 2.19
C LEU A 51 -3.16 -9.27 2.48
N SER A 52 -2.04 -9.10 1.77
CA SER A 52 -1.18 -7.91 1.88
C SER A 52 -1.90 -6.60 1.51
N ALA A 53 -2.97 -6.67 0.72
CA ALA A 53 -3.81 -5.50 0.40
C ALA A 53 -4.44 -4.87 1.66
N SER A 54 -4.56 -5.61 2.76
CA SER A 54 -5.00 -5.07 4.06
C SER A 54 -4.15 -3.87 4.52
N ALA A 55 -2.83 -3.95 4.37
CA ALA A 55 -1.92 -2.85 4.71
C ALA A 55 -2.15 -1.63 3.81
N PHE A 56 -2.37 -1.84 2.51
CA PHE A 56 -2.70 -0.77 1.56
C PHE A 56 -4.01 -0.05 1.95
N PHE A 57 -5.07 -0.80 2.26
CA PHE A 57 -6.35 -0.21 2.64
C PHE A 57 -6.33 0.45 4.02
N ALA A 58 -5.53 -0.06 4.97
CA ALA A 58 -5.30 0.60 6.25
C ALA A 58 -4.67 1.99 6.06
N LEU A 59 -3.67 2.10 5.17
CA LEU A 59 -3.06 3.38 4.80
C LEU A 59 -4.07 4.30 4.10
N LYS A 60 -4.88 3.78 3.17
CA LYS A 60 -5.94 4.57 2.51
C LYS A 60 -6.94 5.14 3.52
N GLN A 61 -7.38 4.33 4.49
CA GLN A 61 -8.28 4.77 5.56
C GLN A 61 -7.63 5.83 6.46
N ALA A 62 -6.35 5.68 6.80
CA ALA A 62 -5.62 6.70 7.58
C ALA A 62 -5.55 8.05 6.84
N CYS A 63 -5.23 8.03 5.54
CA CYS A 63 -5.27 9.24 4.71
C CYS A 63 -6.69 9.82 4.62
N GLN A 64 -7.71 8.99 4.49
CA GLN A 64 -9.11 9.43 4.45
C GLN A 64 -9.49 10.16 5.74
N ALA A 65 -9.19 9.59 6.91
CA ALA A 65 -9.47 10.21 8.20
C ALA A 65 -8.76 11.57 8.36
N TYR A 66 -7.52 11.68 7.88
CA TYR A 66 -6.80 12.96 7.88
C TYR A 66 -7.46 13.99 6.96
N ARG A 67 -7.84 13.60 5.73
CA ARG A 67 -8.52 14.48 4.77
C ARG A 67 -9.85 14.97 5.31
N GLU A 68 -10.64 14.09 5.93
CA GLU A 68 -11.91 14.45 6.58
C GLU A 68 -11.69 15.52 7.67
N ALA A 69 -10.64 15.40 8.49
CA ALA A 69 -10.28 16.41 9.49
C ALA A 69 -9.85 17.76 8.88
N GLN A 70 -9.41 17.78 7.62
CA GLN A 70 -9.09 18.99 6.85
C GLN A 70 -10.29 19.53 6.04
N GLY A 71 -11.49 18.97 6.22
CA GLY A 71 -12.69 19.35 5.49
C GLY A 71 -12.77 18.80 4.06
N LEU A 72 -11.93 17.82 3.72
CA LEU A 72 -11.89 17.14 2.42
C LEU A 72 -12.54 15.76 2.54
N SER A 73 -13.86 15.71 2.58
CA SER A 73 -14.63 14.46 2.74
C SER A 73 -14.90 13.70 1.44
N ASP A 74 -14.50 14.24 0.30
CA ASP A 74 -14.74 13.61 -0.99
C ASP A 74 -13.90 12.34 -1.18
N TYR A 75 -14.44 11.41 -1.97
CA TYR A 75 -13.73 10.21 -2.35
C TYR A 75 -12.44 10.58 -3.10
N PHE A 76 -11.31 10.01 -2.66
CA PHE A 76 -10.04 10.17 -3.35
C PHE A 76 -9.50 8.83 -3.85
N THR A 77 -8.81 8.89 -4.98
CA THR A 77 -8.16 7.72 -5.59
C THR A 77 -6.74 7.60 -5.06
N LEU A 78 -6.39 6.43 -4.52
CA LEU A 78 -5.02 6.07 -4.18
C LEU A 78 -4.59 4.92 -5.09
N HIS A 79 -3.55 5.14 -5.89
CA HIS A 79 -3.01 4.12 -6.79
C HIS A 79 -1.96 3.26 -6.10
N SER A 80 -1.94 1.96 -6.41
CA SER A 80 -0.87 1.05 -5.98
C SER A 80 0.41 1.28 -6.81
N PRO A 81 1.62 1.15 -6.22
CA PRO A 81 1.90 1.02 -4.79
C PRO A 81 1.62 2.32 -4.01
N ALA A 82 1.20 2.22 -2.75
CA ALA A 82 1.02 3.35 -1.84
C ALA A 82 2.38 3.83 -1.31
N THR A 83 3.21 4.39 -2.19
CA THR A 83 4.53 4.92 -1.82
C THR A 83 4.41 6.14 -0.91
N VAL A 84 5.48 6.44 -0.17
CA VAL A 84 5.56 7.63 0.70
C VAL A 84 5.21 8.91 -0.06
N ALA A 85 5.67 9.04 -1.32
CA ALA A 85 5.34 10.18 -2.17
C ALA A 85 3.82 10.32 -2.38
N ARG A 86 3.13 9.24 -2.76
CA ARG A 86 1.67 9.27 -3.00
C ARG A 86 0.88 9.51 -1.71
N LEU A 87 1.29 8.89 -0.61
CA LEU A 87 0.66 9.10 0.70
C LEU A 87 0.81 10.56 1.16
N ARG A 88 2.01 11.14 1.00
CA ARG A 88 2.26 12.54 1.35
C ARG A 88 1.40 13.50 0.53
N MET A 89 1.24 13.25 -0.77
CA MET A 89 0.40 14.06 -1.65
C MET A 89 -1.09 13.90 -1.34
N ALA A 90 -1.54 12.70 -0.95
CA ALA A 90 -2.92 12.44 -0.55
C ALA A 90 -3.32 13.19 0.75
N CYS A 91 -2.39 13.35 1.69
CA CYS A 91 -2.55 14.16 2.90
C CYS A 91 -2.37 15.65 2.61
N VAL A 92 -3.43 16.28 2.10
CA VAL A 92 -3.41 17.70 1.69
C VAL A 92 -3.36 18.62 2.90
N ASP A 93 -2.35 19.49 2.93
CA ASP A 93 -2.16 20.52 3.94
C ASP A 93 -1.71 21.85 3.31
N GLU A 94 -1.34 22.83 4.13
CA GLU A 94 -0.86 24.13 3.63
C GLU A 94 0.37 24.02 2.71
N PHE A 95 1.26 23.05 2.95
CA PHE A 95 2.47 22.87 2.15
C PHE A 95 2.14 22.31 0.79
N THR A 96 1.26 21.30 0.74
CA THR A 96 0.76 20.72 -0.50
C THR A 96 0.05 21.78 -1.35
N ARG A 97 -0.82 22.61 -0.74
CA ARG A 97 -1.52 23.68 -1.45
C ARG A 97 -0.56 24.72 -2.03
N ARG A 98 0.48 25.09 -1.28
CA ARG A 98 1.52 26.02 -1.74
C ARG A 98 2.41 25.44 -2.84
N ALA A 99 2.69 24.14 -2.79
CA ALA A 99 3.59 23.47 -3.74
C ALA A 99 2.91 23.13 -5.08
N CYS A 100 1.61 22.83 -5.08
CA CYS A 100 0.94 22.22 -6.23
C CYS A 100 -0.20 23.05 -6.86
N ALA A 101 -0.47 24.28 -6.39
CA ALA A 101 -1.44 25.20 -7.01
C ALA A 101 -2.76 24.51 -7.46
N ASP A 102 -3.46 23.89 -6.50
CA ASP A 102 -4.70 23.12 -6.64
C ASP A 102 -4.63 21.76 -7.39
N GLU A 103 -3.57 21.42 -8.13
CA GLU A 103 -3.40 20.12 -8.82
C GLU A 103 -2.76 19.02 -7.96
N HIS A 104 -3.17 18.92 -6.70
CA HIS A 104 -2.51 18.03 -5.73
C HIS A 104 -2.84 16.54 -5.91
N GLU A 105 -3.97 16.20 -6.52
CA GLU A 105 -4.43 14.81 -6.67
C GLU A 105 -3.71 14.05 -7.80
N THR A 106 -3.18 14.77 -8.78
CA THR A 106 -2.48 14.20 -9.95
C THR A 106 -0.97 14.39 -9.91
N PHE A 107 -0.47 15.17 -8.94
CA PHE A 107 0.94 15.50 -8.85
C PHE A 107 1.78 14.30 -8.37
N GLN A 108 2.69 13.84 -9.23
CA GLN A 108 3.70 12.85 -8.91
C GLN A 108 5.08 13.54 -8.79
N PRO A 109 5.75 13.50 -7.62
CA PRO A 109 7.07 14.09 -7.45
C PRO A 109 8.11 13.46 -8.40
N ARG A 110 8.98 14.29 -8.99
CA ARG A 110 10.09 13.80 -9.83
C ARG A 110 11.02 12.90 -9.01
N GLY A 111 11.39 11.75 -9.57
CA GLY A 111 12.26 10.77 -8.89
C GLY A 111 11.51 9.70 -8.09
N SER A 112 10.19 9.82 -7.95
CA SER A 112 9.35 8.70 -7.48
C SER A 112 9.07 7.74 -8.65
N TYR A 113 10.09 6.94 -8.99
CA TYR A 113 9.96 5.79 -9.89
C TYR A 113 9.68 4.54 -9.07
#